data_AF-A0A5B9W7J1-F1
#
_entry.id   AF-A0A5B9W7J1-F1
#
_cell.length_a   1.000
_cell.length_b   1.000
_cell.length_c   1.000
_cell.angle_alpha   90.00
_cell.angle_beta   90.00
_cell.angle_gamma   90.00
#
_symmetry.space_group_name_H-M   'P 1'
#
loop_
_entity.id
_entity.type
_entity.pdbx_description
1 polymer ?
#
loop_
_entity_poly.entity_id
_entity_poly.type
_entity_poly.pdbx_seq_one_letter_code
_entity_poly.pdbx_strand_id
1 'polypeptide(L)'
;MSAVLSRVPALPSPNIIPSGEQSGAISDIVSWYRDRRGRQEFYVAGFAGVGKSVTANLAIEELKATCGVRNVRTAAYTGKAASVLRKKGVECAQTIHSLIYTAVEDEETGEVHFILSDDSPAADADLIVLDEVSMVNKEIADDLRSFGKKILVLGDPGQLPPVSGEGAFTNREPDVFLREIHRQAAGSPIIELATLARQGKPLPKGYEKDGVRVLPLTKESQPLIYREETQPICGLNRVRWVYNQRIRKLRGFEGETPQAGEKIICCRNNRDTGLFNGGMGTTLAAASEHEKLRGAWLMDVRMEDLRGPNLQLAVDPYLFRRNFTNGHAEKLPLRGTRLEEFDFGYTITCHKAQGSSWDDVTVIDDSSAFRDNRNLWKYTAITRAERGLTVLLRES
;
A
#
# COMPACT_ATOMS: atom_id res chain seq x y z
N MET A 1 16.44 40.82 16.84
CA MET A 1 15.76 40.38 18.08
C MET A 1 14.60 39.48 17.72
N SER A 2 14.57 38.33 18.37
CA SER A 2 13.47 37.38 18.56
C SER A 2 12.88 36.62 17.37
N ALA A 3 13.16 35.32 17.43
CA ALA A 3 12.59 34.21 16.69
C ALA A 3 11.06 34.18 16.66
N VAL A 4 10.52 33.82 15.50
CA VAL A 4 9.21 33.13 15.38
C VAL A 4 9.53 31.69 15.05
N LEU A 5 9.82 30.89 16.08
CA LEU A 5 9.86 29.44 16.00
C LEU A 5 8.43 28.97 15.71
N SER A 6 8.16 28.58 14.46
CA SER A 6 6.97 27.84 14.07
C SER A 6 6.92 26.56 14.90
N ARG A 7 5.88 26.42 15.71
CA ARG A 7 5.65 25.23 16.56
C ARG A 7 5.55 23.99 15.67
N VAL A 8 6.60 23.18 15.74
CA VAL A 8 6.68 21.81 15.23
C VAL A 8 5.62 20.97 15.95
N PRO A 9 4.78 20.17 15.26
CA PRO A 9 4.17 19.03 15.93
C PRO A 9 5.27 18.00 16.13
N ALA A 10 5.77 17.91 17.37
CA ALA A 10 6.67 16.86 17.78
C ALA A 10 6.04 15.48 17.46
N LEU A 11 6.86 14.53 16.98
CA LEU A 11 6.57 13.11 17.13
C LEU A 11 6.17 12.86 18.59
N PRO A 12 5.18 12.01 18.89
CA PRO A 12 4.88 11.68 20.28
C PRO A 12 6.15 11.10 20.93
N SER A 13 6.72 11.84 21.88
CA SER A 13 7.80 11.45 22.78
C SER A 13 7.41 11.96 24.17
N PRO A 14 7.70 11.30 25.31
CA PRO A 14 8.11 9.93 25.59
C PRO A 14 7.22 9.31 26.71
N ASN A 15 6.37 8.32 26.42
CA ASN A 15 5.78 7.42 27.44
C ASN A 15 4.97 6.28 26.80
N ILE A 16 5.39 5.80 25.63
CA ILE A 16 4.88 4.52 25.14
C ILE A 16 5.65 3.46 25.92
N ILE A 17 5.02 2.94 26.96
CA ILE A 17 5.55 1.82 27.73
C ILE A 17 5.28 0.56 26.88
N PRO A 18 6.32 -0.11 26.34
CA PRO A 18 6.12 -1.33 25.59
C PRO A 18 5.49 -2.40 26.48
N SER A 19 4.65 -3.26 25.90
CA SER A 19 4.19 -4.45 26.63
C SER A 19 5.35 -5.39 26.93
N GLY A 20 5.13 -6.41 27.77
CA GLY A 20 6.16 -7.42 28.05
C GLY A 20 6.64 -8.13 26.78
N GLU A 21 5.71 -8.46 25.87
CA GLU A 21 6.02 -9.07 24.57
C GLU A 21 6.85 -8.12 23.69
N GLN A 22 6.45 -6.85 23.60
CA GLN A 22 7.19 -5.85 22.82
C GLN A 22 8.59 -5.58 23.40
N SER A 23 8.73 -5.59 24.72
CA SER A 23 10.02 -5.42 25.40
C SER A 23 10.98 -6.56 25.10
N GLY A 24 10.47 -7.80 25.12
CA GLY A 24 11.24 -8.98 24.68
C GLY A 24 11.67 -8.87 23.22
N ALA A 25 10.74 -8.50 22.34
CA ALA A 25 11.02 -8.30 20.91
C ALA A 25 12.12 -7.24 20.68
N ILE A 26 12.08 -6.11 21.39
CA ILE A 26 13.10 -5.06 21.32
C ILE A 26 14.46 -5.61 21.75
N SER A 27 14.52 -6.34 22.86
CA SER A 27 15.76 -6.98 23.34
C SER A 27 16.34 -7.94 22.29
N ASP A 28 15.50 -8.75 21.66
CA ASP A 28 15.95 -9.71 20.64
C ASP A 28 16.47 -9.02 19.38
N ILE A 29 15.82 -7.93 18.94
CA ILE A 29 16.31 -7.10 17.83
C ILE A 29 17.67 -6.50 18.15
N VAL A 30 17.85 -5.95 19.36
CA VAL A 30 19.12 -5.37 19.78
C VAL A 30 20.24 -6.41 19.85
N SER A 31 19.93 -7.59 20.40
CA SER A 31 20.86 -8.73 20.45
C SER A 31 21.29 -9.17 19.04
N TRP A 32 20.32 -9.37 18.14
CA TRP A 32 20.58 -9.73 16.74
C TRP A 32 21.44 -8.70 16.00
N TYR A 33 21.21 -7.41 16.25
CA TYR A 33 21.99 -6.35 15.60
C TYR A 33 23.45 -6.37 16.05
N ARG A 34 23.69 -6.59 17.36
CA ARG A 34 25.03 -6.67 17.94
C ARG A 34 25.81 -7.89 17.47
N ASP A 35 25.13 -8.99 17.17
CA ASP A 35 25.76 -10.19 16.62
C ASP A 35 26.20 -9.97 15.17
N ARG A 36 27.47 -9.59 15.00
CA ARG A 36 28.12 -9.39 13.69
C ARG A 36 28.32 -10.67 12.89
N ARG A 37 28.29 -11.85 13.53
CA ARG A 37 28.42 -13.16 12.87
C ARG A 37 27.06 -13.82 12.61
N GLY A 38 26.02 -13.34 13.29
CA GLY A 38 24.65 -13.78 13.11
C GLY A 38 24.09 -13.38 11.75
N ARG A 39 22.90 -13.90 11.47
CA ARG A 39 22.16 -13.65 10.22
C ARG A 39 22.02 -12.17 9.88
N GLN A 40 21.95 -11.90 8.58
CA GLN A 40 21.74 -10.56 8.04
C GLN A 40 20.33 -10.01 8.30
N GLU A 41 19.33 -10.87 8.45
CA GLU A 41 17.91 -10.50 8.49
C GLU A 41 17.25 -10.86 9.83
N PHE A 42 16.37 -10.01 10.33
CA PHE A 42 15.51 -10.32 11.48
C PHE A 42 14.06 -10.02 11.15
N TYR A 43 13.19 -11.00 11.29
CA TYR A 43 11.80 -10.94 10.87
C TYR A 43 10.86 -10.85 12.07
N VAL A 44 10.22 -9.70 12.22
CA VAL A 44 9.13 -9.46 13.17
C VAL A 44 7.80 -9.58 12.44
N ALA A 45 7.05 -10.63 12.77
CA ALA A 45 5.69 -10.81 12.28
C ALA A 45 4.66 -10.39 13.33
N GLY A 46 3.44 -10.15 12.85
CA GLY A 46 2.30 -9.93 13.70
C GLY A 46 1.09 -9.47 12.91
N PHE A 47 -0.10 -9.68 13.44
CA PHE A 47 -1.33 -9.24 12.79
C PHE A 47 -1.53 -7.72 12.95
N ALA A 48 -2.42 -7.12 12.17
CA ALA A 48 -2.95 -5.78 12.40
C ALA A 48 -3.33 -5.55 13.88
N GLY A 49 -2.91 -4.41 14.43
CA GLY A 49 -3.21 -4.00 15.81
C GLY A 49 -2.21 -4.44 16.88
N VAL A 50 -1.22 -5.29 16.57
CA VAL A 50 -0.22 -5.76 17.58
C VAL A 50 0.99 -4.82 17.77
N GLY A 51 1.04 -3.72 17.02
CA GLY A 51 2.05 -2.67 17.23
C GLY A 51 3.42 -2.91 16.57
N LYS A 52 3.52 -3.69 15.49
CA LYS A 52 4.79 -3.95 14.75
C LYS A 52 5.65 -2.69 14.53
N SER A 53 5.08 -1.66 13.91
CA SER A 53 5.80 -0.41 13.62
C SER A 53 6.21 0.34 14.90
N VAL A 54 5.43 0.22 15.98
CA VAL A 54 5.78 0.80 17.29
C VAL A 54 6.97 0.06 17.89
N THR A 55 6.96 -1.27 17.90
CA THR A 55 8.08 -2.11 18.35
C THR A 55 9.35 -1.81 17.55
N ALA A 56 9.24 -1.71 16.22
CA ALA A 56 10.37 -1.38 15.36
C ALA A 56 10.97 0.00 15.68
N ASN A 57 10.13 1.02 15.86
CA ASN A 57 10.59 2.37 16.22
C ASN A 57 11.28 2.39 17.58
N LEU A 58 10.71 1.73 18.60
CA LEU A 58 11.34 1.64 19.92
C LEU A 58 12.68 0.90 19.86
N ALA A 59 12.77 -0.18 19.08
CA ALA A 59 14.03 -0.90 18.87
C ALA A 59 15.07 -0.05 18.14
N ILE A 60 14.66 0.75 17.15
CA ILE A 60 15.56 1.69 16.44
C ILE A 60 16.13 2.72 17.40
N GLU A 61 15.31 3.31 18.28
CA GLU A 61 15.80 4.27 19.29
C GLU A 61 16.77 3.63 20.28
N GLU A 62 16.51 2.40 20.73
CA GLU A 62 17.43 1.64 21.59
C GLU A 62 18.76 1.31 20.87
N LEU A 63 18.70 0.98 19.58
CA LEU A 63 19.88 0.74 18.75
C LEU A 63 20.71 2.01 18.53
N LYS A 64 20.07 3.17 18.34
CA LYS A 64 20.75 4.47 18.27
C LYS A 64 21.47 4.76 19.59
N ALA A 65 20.79 4.55 20.72
CA ALA A 65 21.31 4.82 22.05
C ALA A 65 22.46 3.89 22.45
N THR A 66 22.38 2.60 22.11
CA THR A 66 23.31 1.58 22.66
C THR A 66 24.29 0.99 21.65
N CYS A 67 23.99 1.08 20.35
CA CYS A 67 24.78 0.45 19.29
C CYS A 67 25.39 1.46 18.31
N GLY A 68 25.12 2.76 18.51
CA GLY A 68 25.66 3.82 17.65
C GLY A 68 25.08 3.85 16.24
N VAL A 69 23.92 3.23 16.02
CA VAL A 69 23.18 3.29 14.75
C VAL A 69 22.81 4.74 14.47
N ARG A 70 23.07 5.23 13.26
CA ARG A 70 22.76 6.61 12.84
C ARG A 70 21.89 6.61 11.58
N ASN A 71 22.32 5.86 10.57
CA ASN A 71 21.71 5.87 9.25
C ASN A 71 20.70 4.72 9.12
N VAL A 72 19.45 4.99 9.50
CA VAL A 72 18.35 4.04 9.31
C VAL A 72 17.63 4.35 8.00
N ARG A 73 17.55 3.36 7.09
CA ARG A 73 16.79 3.46 5.85
C ARG A 73 15.53 2.61 5.94
N THR A 74 14.37 3.24 5.93
CA THR A 74 13.09 2.52 5.90
C THR A 74 12.56 2.44 4.47
N ALA A 75 12.14 1.25 4.05
CA ALA A 75 11.54 1.05 2.74
C ALA A 75 10.32 0.14 2.77
N ALA A 76 9.47 0.29 1.76
CA ALA A 76 8.35 -0.60 1.51
C ALA A 76 8.32 -1.02 0.04
N TYR A 77 7.54 -2.06 -0.29
CA TYR A 77 7.46 -2.54 -1.67
C TYR A 77 6.82 -1.51 -2.62
N THR A 78 5.75 -0.84 -2.18
CA THR A 78 5.00 0.13 -3.01
C THR A 78 5.18 1.58 -2.54
N GLY A 79 5.02 2.53 -3.47
CA GLY A 79 5.06 3.95 -3.14
C GLY A 79 3.94 4.38 -2.18
N LYS A 80 2.79 3.69 -2.22
CA LYS A 80 1.67 3.93 -1.30
C LYS A 80 2.02 3.54 0.12
N ALA A 81 2.58 2.34 0.31
CA ALA A 81 3.05 1.89 1.61
C ALA A 81 4.12 2.84 2.17
N ALA A 82 5.08 3.26 1.35
CA ALA A 82 6.07 4.27 1.73
C ALA A 82 5.41 5.61 2.13
N SER A 83 4.38 6.07 1.39
CA SER A 83 3.60 7.28 1.72
C SER A 83 2.89 7.15 3.07
N VAL A 84 2.26 6.00 3.33
CA VAL A 84 1.60 5.69 4.62
C VAL A 84 2.60 5.74 5.76
N LEU A 85 3.80 5.16 5.58
CA LEU A 85 4.88 5.24 6.57
C LEU A 85 5.31 6.69 6.85
N ARG A 86 5.46 7.52 5.80
CA ARG A 86 5.77 8.95 5.95
C ARG A 86 4.68 9.69 6.72
N LYS A 87 3.39 9.42 6.43
CA LYS A 87 2.25 9.99 7.18
C LYS A 87 2.25 9.58 8.65
N LYS A 88 2.79 8.39 8.96
CA LYS A 88 2.98 7.88 10.33
C LYS A 88 4.27 8.37 11.00
N GLY A 89 5.00 9.31 10.38
CA GLY A 89 6.18 9.96 10.97
C GLY A 89 7.53 9.37 10.56
N VAL A 90 7.57 8.37 9.67
CA VAL A 90 8.83 7.84 9.13
C VAL A 90 9.23 8.67 7.89
N GLU A 91 9.76 9.87 8.11
CA GLU A 91 9.95 10.89 7.05
C GLU A 91 10.74 10.39 5.83
N CYS A 92 11.77 9.58 6.06
CA CYS A 92 12.66 9.05 5.02
C CYS A 92 12.16 7.74 4.38
N ALA A 93 10.93 7.31 4.65
CA ALA A 93 10.41 6.07 4.06
C ALA A 93 10.29 6.19 2.54
N GLN A 94 10.86 5.23 1.81
CA GLN A 94 10.87 5.18 0.34
C GLN A 94 10.50 3.79 -0.19
N THR A 95 10.49 3.61 -1.52
CA THR A 95 10.32 2.26 -2.07
C THR A 95 11.62 1.48 -2.01
N ILE A 96 11.56 0.14 -1.94
CA ILE A 96 12.75 -0.71 -2.06
C ILE A 96 13.49 -0.42 -3.37
N HIS A 97 12.73 -0.21 -4.44
CA HIS A 97 13.25 0.13 -5.75
C HIS A 97 14.10 1.42 -5.75
N SER A 98 13.64 2.46 -5.05
CA SER A 98 14.39 3.73 -4.86
C SER A 98 15.57 3.58 -3.88
N LEU A 99 15.49 2.60 -2.98
CA LEU A 99 16.52 2.34 -1.99
C LEU A 99 17.77 1.68 -2.62
N ILE A 100 17.61 0.81 -3.63
CA ILE A 100 18.72 -0.01 -4.17
C ILE A 100 19.04 0.20 -5.66
N TYR A 101 18.11 0.70 -6.47
CA TYR A 101 18.32 0.83 -7.91
C TYR A 101 18.38 2.28 -8.39
N THR A 102 19.22 2.50 -9.40
CA THR A 102 19.26 3.74 -10.20
C THR A 102 18.65 3.50 -11.58
N ALA A 103 17.95 4.51 -12.09
CA ALA A 103 17.40 4.48 -13.44
C ALA A 103 18.51 4.82 -14.45
N VAL A 104 18.67 3.99 -15.47
CA VAL A 104 19.55 4.24 -16.60
C VAL A 104 18.72 4.18 -17.87
N GLU A 105 18.79 5.23 -18.66
CA GLU A 105 18.15 5.30 -19.96
C GLU A 105 19.10 4.72 -21.01
N ASP A 106 18.59 3.79 -21.80
CA ASP A 106 19.30 3.23 -22.94
C ASP A 106 19.31 4.28 -24.08
N GLU A 107 20.51 4.71 -24.49
CA GLU A 107 20.69 5.81 -25.44
C GLU A 107 20.16 5.50 -26.86
N GLU A 108 20.03 4.22 -27.23
CA GLU A 108 19.56 3.80 -28.56
C GLU A 108 18.04 3.61 -28.61
N THR A 109 17.45 3.08 -27.55
CA THR A 109 16.03 2.70 -27.49
C THR A 109 15.16 3.67 -26.70
N GLY A 110 15.77 4.51 -25.84
CA GLY A 110 15.08 5.36 -24.86
C GLY A 110 14.41 4.55 -23.75
N GLU A 111 14.70 3.25 -23.62
CA GLU A 111 14.14 2.42 -22.57
C GLU A 111 14.85 2.66 -21.24
N VAL A 112 14.06 2.88 -20.18
CA VAL A 112 14.60 3.04 -18.82
C VAL A 112 14.73 1.67 -18.16
N HIS A 113 15.97 1.26 -17.91
CA HIS A 113 16.31 0.09 -17.12
C HIS A 113 16.64 0.49 -15.68
N PHE A 114 16.39 -0.42 -14.74
CA PHE A 114 16.80 -0.26 -13.35
C PHE A 114 17.98 -1.17 -13.09
N ILE A 115 19.12 -0.57 -12.75
CA ILE A 115 20.33 -1.31 -12.41
C ILE A 115 20.65 -1.14 -10.93
N LEU A 116 21.21 -2.18 -10.34
CA LEU A 116 21.69 -2.15 -8.96
C LEU A 116 22.79 -1.08 -8.86
N SER A 117 22.68 -0.23 -7.84
CA SER A 117 23.60 0.89 -7.63
C SER A 117 24.35 0.70 -6.32
N ASP A 118 25.67 0.55 -6.44
CA ASP A 118 26.58 0.36 -5.31
C ASP A 118 26.68 1.62 -4.42
N ASP A 119 26.31 2.78 -4.96
CA ASP A 119 26.24 4.09 -4.31
C ASP A 119 24.81 4.48 -3.89
N SER A 120 23.88 3.52 -3.90
CA SER A 120 22.48 3.76 -3.55
C SER A 120 22.31 4.10 -2.06
N PRO A 121 21.16 4.66 -1.64
CA PRO A 121 20.93 4.98 -0.23
C PRO A 121 21.07 3.78 0.73
N ALA A 122 20.98 2.55 0.23
CA ALA A 122 21.23 1.32 0.99
C ALA A 122 22.71 1.15 1.38
N ALA A 123 23.65 1.61 0.56
CA ALA A 123 25.09 1.48 0.79
C ALA A 123 25.54 2.21 2.08
N ASP A 124 24.90 3.34 2.40
CA ASP A 124 25.19 4.14 3.58
C ASP A 124 24.43 3.72 4.85
N ALA A 125 23.55 2.71 4.75
CA ALA A 125 22.70 2.31 5.86
C ALA A 125 23.47 1.54 6.94
N ASP A 126 23.24 1.88 8.20
CA ASP A 126 23.61 1.07 9.36
C ASP A 126 22.58 -0.04 9.62
N LEU A 127 21.32 0.25 9.28
CA LEU A 127 20.17 -0.63 9.41
C LEU A 127 19.17 -0.31 8.29
N ILE A 128 18.72 -1.35 7.59
CA ILE A 128 17.59 -1.27 6.67
C ILE A 128 16.36 -1.81 7.38
N VAL A 129 15.26 -1.08 7.34
CA VAL A 129 13.96 -1.49 7.89
C VAL A 129 12.99 -1.65 6.74
N LEU A 130 12.41 -2.83 6.59
CA LEU A 130 11.47 -3.13 5.52
C LEU A 130 10.07 -3.39 6.08
N ASP A 131 9.06 -2.72 5.54
CA ASP A 131 7.63 -2.95 5.87
C ASP A 131 6.85 -3.32 4.60
N GLU A 132 5.71 -4.00 4.75
CA GLU A 132 4.85 -4.46 3.64
C GLU A 132 5.64 -5.22 2.55
N VAL A 133 6.55 -6.11 2.97
CA VAL A 133 7.45 -6.87 2.05
C VAL A 133 6.88 -8.18 1.55
N SER A 134 5.63 -8.52 1.87
CA SER A 134 5.00 -9.76 1.42
C SER A 134 5.00 -9.90 -0.10
N MET A 135 5.09 -8.78 -0.84
CA MET A 135 5.15 -8.70 -2.29
C MET A 135 6.56 -8.71 -2.89
N VAL A 136 7.62 -8.75 -2.08
CA VAL A 136 9.00 -8.71 -2.57
C VAL A 136 9.39 -10.09 -3.12
N ASN A 137 9.84 -10.13 -4.38
CA ASN A 137 10.32 -11.35 -5.02
C ASN A 137 11.77 -11.67 -4.62
N LYS A 138 12.25 -12.85 -5.02
CA LYS A 138 13.60 -13.32 -4.68
C LYS A 138 14.72 -12.41 -5.22
N GLU A 139 14.58 -11.95 -6.46
CA GLU A 139 15.58 -11.11 -7.13
C GLU A 139 15.84 -9.81 -6.34
N ILE A 140 14.79 -9.05 -6.02
CA ILE A 140 14.91 -7.81 -5.23
C ILE A 140 15.48 -8.10 -3.83
N ALA A 141 15.12 -9.25 -3.23
CA ALA A 141 15.66 -9.62 -1.93
C ALA A 141 17.15 -9.96 -1.99
N ASP A 142 17.60 -10.67 -3.03
CA ASP A 142 19.01 -11.00 -3.23
C ASP A 142 19.83 -9.73 -3.52
N ASP A 143 19.29 -8.79 -4.29
CA ASP A 143 19.89 -7.47 -4.51
C ASP A 143 20.01 -6.67 -3.20
N LEU A 144 18.96 -6.65 -2.36
CA LEU A 144 19.03 -6.04 -1.02
C LEU A 144 20.10 -6.72 -0.13
N ARG A 145 20.20 -8.05 -0.17
CA ARG A 145 21.18 -8.82 0.61
C ARG A 145 22.61 -8.49 0.20
N SER A 146 22.84 -8.23 -1.09
CA SER A 146 24.17 -7.94 -1.65
C SER A 146 24.89 -6.77 -0.96
N PHE A 147 24.15 -5.78 -0.42
CA PHE A 147 24.71 -4.65 0.32
C PHE A 147 25.33 -5.03 1.68
N GLY A 148 25.13 -6.25 2.16
CA GLY A 148 25.72 -6.76 3.41
C GLY A 148 25.25 -6.05 4.69
N LYS A 149 24.18 -5.24 4.62
CA LYS A 149 23.63 -4.49 5.76
C LYS A 149 22.68 -5.34 6.58
N LYS A 150 22.53 -5.04 7.87
CA LYS A 150 21.48 -5.64 8.72
C LYS A 150 20.10 -5.19 8.22
N ILE A 151 19.16 -6.14 8.10
CA ILE A 151 17.82 -5.92 7.56
C ILE A 151 16.78 -6.34 8.61
N LEU A 152 16.04 -5.38 9.16
CA LEU A 152 14.88 -5.62 10.01
C LEU A 152 13.62 -5.69 9.12
N VAL A 153 12.97 -6.84 9.09
CA VAL A 153 11.78 -7.09 8.29
C VAL A 153 10.54 -7.07 9.18
N LEU A 154 9.53 -6.30 8.77
CA LEU A 154 8.20 -6.28 9.36
C LEU A 154 7.20 -6.91 8.40
N GLY A 155 6.36 -7.79 8.89
CA GLY A 155 5.36 -8.48 8.05
C GLY A 155 4.08 -8.82 8.76
N ASP A 156 3.02 -8.98 7.97
CA ASP A 156 1.73 -9.47 8.43
C ASP A 156 1.37 -10.75 7.66
N PRO A 157 1.53 -11.93 8.28
CA PRO A 157 1.27 -13.21 7.61
C PRO A 157 -0.23 -13.45 7.36
N GLY A 158 -1.12 -12.62 7.90
CA GLY A 158 -2.55 -12.67 7.61
C GLY A 158 -2.94 -11.99 6.29
N GLN A 159 -2.03 -11.21 5.69
CA GLN A 159 -2.32 -10.53 4.43
C GLN A 159 -2.35 -11.51 3.24
N LEU A 160 -3.06 -11.10 2.19
CA LEU A 160 -3.18 -11.83 0.95
C LEU A 160 -1.79 -11.98 0.30
N PRO A 161 -1.42 -13.19 -0.17
CA PRO A 161 -0.13 -13.40 -0.82
C PRO A 161 -0.06 -12.65 -2.16
N PRO A 162 1.14 -12.51 -2.74
CA PRO A 162 1.31 -11.95 -4.07
C PRO A 162 0.51 -12.74 -5.11
N VAL A 163 0.12 -12.06 -6.19
CA VAL A 163 -0.59 -12.70 -7.32
C VAL A 163 0.31 -13.73 -8.02
N SER A 164 1.63 -13.53 -7.99
CA SER A 164 2.64 -14.42 -8.56
C SER A 164 3.91 -14.42 -7.71
N GLY A 165 4.50 -15.60 -7.51
CA GLY A 165 5.71 -15.79 -6.70
C GLY A 165 5.43 -15.93 -5.21
N GLU A 166 6.50 -16.08 -4.43
CA GLU A 166 6.47 -16.15 -2.97
C GLU A 166 7.19 -14.93 -2.38
N GLY A 167 6.76 -14.48 -1.19
CA GLY A 167 7.40 -13.37 -0.48
C GLY A 167 8.78 -13.77 0.04
N ALA A 168 9.84 -13.18 -0.51
CA ALA A 168 11.23 -13.62 -0.30
C ALA A 168 11.75 -13.46 1.13
N PHE A 169 11.12 -12.58 1.93
CA PHE A 169 11.45 -12.38 3.34
C PHE A 169 10.47 -13.06 4.30
N THR A 170 9.24 -13.32 3.85
CA THR A 170 8.14 -13.79 4.70
C THR A 170 7.84 -15.29 4.53
N ASN A 171 8.53 -15.98 3.62
CA ASN A 171 8.39 -17.43 3.42
C ASN A 171 9.21 -18.26 4.42
N ARG A 172 9.26 -17.82 5.68
CA ARG A 172 9.94 -18.51 6.79
C ARG A 172 9.22 -18.21 8.09
N GLU A 173 9.47 -19.02 9.12
CA GLU A 173 9.01 -18.73 10.47
C GLU A 173 9.61 -17.39 10.95
N PRO A 174 8.80 -16.53 11.60
CA PRO A 174 9.29 -15.28 12.12
C PRO A 174 10.15 -15.48 13.35
N ASP A 175 11.08 -14.55 13.51
CA ASP A 175 12.02 -14.53 14.62
C ASP A 175 11.34 -14.06 15.90
N VAL A 176 10.39 -13.14 15.74
CA VAL A 176 9.44 -12.74 16.76
C VAL A 176 8.06 -12.66 16.13
N PHE A 177 7.07 -13.26 16.79
CA PHE A 177 5.66 -13.08 16.43
C PHE A 177 4.96 -12.31 17.54
N LEU A 178 4.57 -11.07 17.26
CA LEU A 178 3.78 -10.23 18.16
C LEU A 178 2.30 -10.65 18.13
N ARG A 179 1.75 -11.00 19.28
CA ARG A 179 0.39 -11.52 19.46
C ARG A 179 -0.51 -10.56 20.22
N GLU A 180 0.06 -9.80 21.15
CA GLU A 180 -0.70 -8.93 22.03
C GLU A 180 -1.24 -7.72 21.27
N ILE A 181 -2.56 -7.54 21.28
CA ILE A 181 -3.19 -6.36 20.67
C ILE A 181 -2.90 -5.16 21.57
N HIS A 182 -2.40 -4.09 20.97
CA HIS A 182 -2.07 -2.87 21.67
C HIS A 182 -3.32 -2.26 22.33
N ARG A 183 -3.19 -1.63 23.51
CA ARG A 183 -4.33 -1.14 24.31
C ARG A 183 -5.27 -0.21 23.54
N GLN A 184 -4.73 0.60 22.63
CA GLN A 184 -5.47 1.52 21.76
C GLN A 184 -6.27 0.80 20.67
N ALA A 185 -5.84 -0.41 20.29
CA ALA A 185 -6.54 -1.28 19.34
C ALA A 185 -7.46 -2.30 20.04
N ALA A 186 -7.29 -2.51 21.35
CA ALA A 186 -8.17 -3.34 22.15
C ALA A 186 -9.59 -2.77 22.17
N GLY A 187 -10.57 -3.57 21.74
CA GLY A 187 -11.97 -3.15 21.62
C GLY A 187 -12.35 -2.54 20.27
N SER A 188 -11.39 -2.37 19.34
CA SER A 188 -11.67 -1.92 17.97
C SER A 188 -12.55 -2.95 17.24
N PRO A 189 -13.75 -2.58 16.78
CA PRO A 189 -14.61 -3.48 16.00
C PRO A 189 -13.97 -3.93 14.69
N ILE A 190 -13.10 -3.10 14.08
CA ILE A 190 -12.35 -3.47 12.87
C ILE A 190 -11.40 -4.63 13.16
N ILE A 191 -10.63 -4.54 14.26
CA ILE A 191 -9.67 -5.59 14.65
C ILE A 191 -10.39 -6.87 15.09
N GLU A 192 -11.55 -6.74 15.72
CA GLU A 192 -12.42 -7.87 16.06
C GLU A 192 -12.86 -8.62 14.78
N LEU A 193 -13.44 -7.92 13.80
CA LEU A 193 -13.86 -8.52 12.54
C LEU A 193 -12.69 -9.07 11.72
N ALA A 194 -11.53 -8.38 11.73
CA ALA A 194 -10.31 -8.88 11.10
C ALA A 194 -9.88 -10.20 11.73
N THR A 195 -9.91 -10.28 13.06
CA THR A 195 -9.57 -11.51 13.79
C THR A 195 -10.53 -12.66 13.44
N LEU A 196 -11.83 -12.40 13.37
CA LEU A 196 -12.81 -13.40 12.93
C LEU A 196 -12.53 -13.88 11.49
N ALA A 197 -12.33 -12.94 10.56
CA ALA A 197 -12.04 -13.25 9.16
C ALA A 197 -10.79 -14.14 9.03
N ARG A 198 -9.71 -13.79 9.72
CA ARG A 198 -8.46 -14.54 9.72
C ARG A 198 -8.61 -15.94 10.29
N GLN A 199 -9.37 -16.09 11.37
CA GLN A 199 -9.65 -17.40 12.00
C GLN A 199 -10.64 -18.25 11.18
N GLY A 200 -11.12 -17.76 10.03
CA GLY A 200 -12.12 -18.44 9.23
C GLY A 200 -13.51 -18.48 9.88
N LYS A 201 -13.73 -17.68 10.92
CA LYS A 201 -15.03 -17.58 11.59
C LYS A 201 -15.96 -16.72 10.73
N PRO A 202 -17.27 -17.03 10.70
CA PRO A 202 -18.24 -16.22 9.98
C PRO A 202 -18.28 -14.81 10.57
N LEU A 203 -18.41 -13.81 9.70
CA LEU A 203 -18.66 -12.44 10.14
C LEU A 203 -20.13 -12.31 10.59
N PRO A 204 -20.41 -11.67 11.74
CA PRO A 204 -21.76 -11.57 12.30
C PRO A 204 -22.66 -10.70 11.41
N LYS A 205 -23.64 -11.32 10.74
CA LYS A 205 -24.64 -10.59 9.93
C LYS A 205 -25.46 -9.65 10.81
N GLY A 206 -25.63 -8.40 10.38
CA GLY A 206 -26.34 -7.37 11.15
C GLY A 206 -25.50 -6.74 12.27
N TYR A 207 -24.21 -7.03 12.34
CA TYR A 207 -23.30 -6.36 13.28
C TYR A 207 -23.25 -4.87 12.99
N GLU A 208 -23.36 -4.05 14.04
CA GLU A 208 -23.15 -2.61 14.00
C GLU A 208 -22.56 -2.12 15.32
N LYS A 209 -21.38 -1.49 15.26
CA LYS A 209 -20.67 -0.93 16.42
C LYS A 209 -19.66 0.12 15.97
N ASP A 210 -19.69 1.31 16.58
CA ASP A 210 -18.71 2.40 16.38
C ASP A 210 -18.37 2.70 14.91
N GLY A 211 -19.39 2.79 14.03
CA GLY A 211 -19.19 3.05 12.60
C GLY A 211 -18.75 1.83 11.76
N VAL A 212 -18.66 0.66 12.37
CA VAL A 212 -18.40 -0.62 11.71
C VAL A 212 -19.69 -1.41 11.56
N ARG A 213 -19.94 -1.95 10.37
CA ARG A 213 -21.15 -2.73 10.06
C ARG A 213 -20.88 -3.92 9.14
N VAL A 214 -21.64 -4.99 9.33
CA VAL A 214 -21.64 -6.18 8.47
C VAL A 214 -23.06 -6.45 8.00
N LEU A 215 -23.33 -6.22 6.71
CA LEU A 215 -24.66 -6.28 6.13
C LEU A 215 -24.68 -7.24 4.94
N PRO A 216 -25.81 -7.89 4.61
CA PRO A 216 -25.97 -8.53 3.31
C PRO A 216 -25.90 -7.48 2.19
N LEU A 217 -25.35 -7.85 1.03
CA LEU A 217 -25.36 -7.02 -0.17
C LEU A 217 -26.73 -7.10 -0.85
N THR A 218 -27.60 -6.12 -0.60
CA THR A 218 -28.95 -6.00 -1.14
C THR A 218 -29.13 -4.68 -1.89
N LYS A 219 -30.32 -4.40 -2.43
CA LYS A 219 -30.60 -3.09 -3.05
C LYS A 219 -30.56 -1.94 -2.04
N GLU A 220 -30.90 -2.23 -0.79
CA GLU A 220 -30.97 -1.27 0.31
C GLU A 220 -29.58 -0.94 0.86
N SER A 221 -28.69 -1.93 0.94
CA SER A 221 -27.32 -1.74 1.48
C SER A 221 -26.30 -1.35 0.41
N GLN A 222 -26.53 -1.68 -0.87
CA GLN A 222 -25.65 -1.35 -1.98
C GLN A 222 -25.28 0.15 -2.10
N PRO A 223 -26.17 1.12 -1.80
CA PRO A 223 -25.81 2.54 -1.76
C PRO A 223 -24.60 2.89 -0.88
N LEU A 224 -24.27 2.06 0.12
CA LEU A 224 -23.09 2.24 0.98
C LEU A 224 -21.76 2.12 0.22
N ILE A 225 -21.76 1.56 -0.99
CA ILE A 225 -20.60 1.50 -1.90
C ILE A 225 -20.37 2.85 -2.58
N TYR A 226 -21.41 3.68 -2.72
CA TYR A 226 -21.36 4.90 -3.53
C TYR A 226 -21.04 6.16 -2.72
N ARG A 227 -20.95 6.04 -1.39
CA ARG A 227 -20.64 7.14 -0.48
C ARG A 227 -19.33 7.81 -0.88
N GLU A 228 -19.23 9.12 -0.63
CA GLU A 228 -18.07 9.88 -1.09
C GLU A 228 -16.85 9.65 -0.20
N GLU A 229 -17.09 9.49 1.10
CA GLU A 229 -16.09 9.31 2.14
C GLU A 229 -15.48 7.91 2.19
N THR A 230 -16.12 6.91 1.58
CA THR A 230 -15.66 5.52 1.63
C THR A 230 -14.72 5.19 0.47
N GLN A 231 -13.76 4.31 0.70
CA GLN A 231 -13.04 3.58 -0.35
C GLN A 231 -13.67 2.20 -0.55
N PRO A 232 -14.40 1.97 -1.66
CA PRO A 232 -14.84 0.63 -2.03
C PRO A 232 -13.68 -0.30 -2.40
N ILE A 233 -13.69 -1.49 -1.81
CA ILE A 233 -12.74 -2.57 -2.10
C ILE A 233 -13.51 -3.82 -2.52
N CYS A 234 -13.12 -4.42 -3.65
CA CYS A 234 -13.69 -5.67 -4.14
C CYS A 234 -12.61 -6.70 -4.48
N GLY A 235 -13.00 -7.92 -4.84
CA GLY A 235 -12.06 -8.97 -5.21
C GLY A 235 -11.76 -9.01 -6.71
N LEU A 236 -12.79 -8.82 -7.53
CA LEU A 236 -12.74 -9.12 -8.96
C LEU A 236 -12.66 -7.87 -9.83
N ASN A 237 -11.86 -7.92 -10.90
CA ASN A 237 -11.75 -6.82 -11.88
C ASN A 237 -13.10 -6.47 -12.54
N ARG A 238 -13.95 -7.47 -12.80
CA ARG A 238 -15.31 -7.26 -13.33
C ARG A 238 -16.18 -6.49 -12.34
N VAL A 239 -16.13 -6.83 -11.06
CA VAL A 239 -16.90 -6.17 -9.99
C VAL A 239 -16.43 -4.73 -9.83
N ARG A 240 -15.10 -4.53 -9.78
CA ARG A 240 -14.46 -3.21 -9.78
C ARG A 240 -15.01 -2.32 -10.90
N TRP A 241 -15.02 -2.83 -12.14
CA TRP A 241 -15.52 -2.07 -13.28
C TRP A 241 -16.99 -1.70 -13.13
N VAL A 242 -17.86 -2.68 -12.81
CA VAL A 242 -19.29 -2.45 -12.65
C VAL A 242 -19.56 -1.33 -11.64
N TYR A 243 -18.89 -1.35 -10.49
CA TYR A 243 -19.08 -0.34 -9.47
C TYR A 243 -18.46 1.01 -9.84
N ASN A 244 -17.31 1.04 -10.51
CA ASN A 244 -16.77 2.28 -11.09
C ASN A 244 -17.78 2.93 -12.03
N GLN A 245 -18.35 2.20 -12.99
CA GLN A 245 -19.32 2.78 -13.93
C GLN A 245 -20.60 3.28 -13.24
N ARG A 246 -21.07 2.56 -12.23
CA ARG A 246 -22.24 2.99 -11.44
C ARG A 246 -21.95 4.27 -10.66
N ILE A 247 -20.78 4.35 -10.00
CA ILE A 247 -20.36 5.55 -9.28
C ILE A 247 -20.24 6.74 -10.24
N ARG A 248 -19.63 6.52 -11.41
CA ARG A 248 -19.52 7.54 -12.46
C ARG A 248 -20.89 8.07 -12.88
N LYS A 249 -21.79 7.16 -13.26
CA LYS A 249 -23.16 7.51 -13.66
C LYS A 249 -23.93 8.26 -12.56
N LEU A 250 -23.81 7.81 -11.31
CA LEU A 250 -24.46 8.47 -10.16
C LEU A 250 -23.91 9.88 -9.89
N ARG A 251 -22.64 10.12 -10.24
CA ARG A 251 -21.98 11.43 -10.13
C ARG A 251 -22.14 12.30 -11.39
N GLY A 252 -22.94 11.85 -12.36
CA GLY A 252 -23.22 12.60 -13.59
C GLY A 252 -22.12 12.51 -14.65
N PHE A 253 -21.16 11.59 -14.52
CA PHE A 253 -20.13 11.36 -15.53
C PHE A 253 -20.60 10.38 -16.59
N GLU A 254 -20.21 10.64 -17.83
CA GLU A 254 -20.59 9.88 -19.03
C GLU A 254 -19.36 9.56 -19.91
N GLY A 255 -19.55 8.66 -20.87
CA GLY A 255 -18.51 8.29 -21.84
C GLY A 255 -17.33 7.53 -21.24
N GLU A 256 -16.32 7.24 -22.06
CA GLU A 256 -15.11 6.51 -21.65
C GLU A 256 -14.00 7.42 -21.11
N THR A 257 -14.02 8.70 -21.47
CA THR A 257 -13.01 9.69 -21.13
C THR A 257 -13.17 10.17 -19.69
N PRO A 258 -12.11 10.14 -18.86
CA PRO A 258 -12.11 10.77 -17.55
C PRO A 258 -12.45 12.25 -17.65
N GLN A 259 -13.41 12.70 -16.83
CA GLN A 259 -13.87 14.08 -16.74
C GLN A 259 -13.28 14.78 -15.51
N ALA A 260 -13.41 16.10 -15.39
CA ALA A 260 -12.89 16.85 -14.24
C ALA A 260 -13.52 16.37 -12.91
N GLY A 261 -12.69 16.22 -11.88
CA GLY A 261 -13.11 15.74 -10.56
C GLY A 261 -13.22 14.22 -10.41
N GLU A 262 -12.89 13.45 -11.46
CA GLU A 262 -12.93 12.00 -11.40
C GLU A 262 -11.75 11.40 -10.62
N LYS A 263 -12.04 10.39 -9.80
CA LYS A 263 -11.02 9.66 -9.03
C LYS A 263 -10.34 8.65 -9.94
N ILE A 264 -9.01 8.69 -9.98
CA ILE A 264 -8.17 7.81 -10.81
C ILE A 264 -7.14 7.06 -9.95
N ILE A 265 -6.64 5.95 -10.49
CA ILE A 265 -5.59 5.15 -9.90
C ILE A 265 -4.51 4.87 -10.95
N CYS A 266 -3.27 5.19 -10.59
CA CYS A 266 -2.10 4.87 -11.39
C CYS A 266 -1.86 3.35 -11.33
N CYS A 267 -1.64 2.74 -12.48
CA CYS A 267 -1.50 1.29 -12.64
C CYS A 267 -0.06 0.87 -12.96
N ARG A 268 0.87 1.82 -13.02
CA ARG A 268 2.27 1.60 -13.35
C ARG A 268 3.19 2.55 -12.57
N ASN A 269 4.42 2.14 -12.33
CA ASN A 269 5.43 3.03 -11.75
C ASN A 269 6.06 3.90 -12.85
N ASN A 270 6.24 5.19 -12.56
CA ASN A 270 7.10 6.10 -13.30
C ASN A 270 7.86 7.00 -12.31
N ARG A 271 9.19 6.86 -12.25
CA ARG A 271 10.00 7.59 -11.27
C ARG A 271 10.21 9.06 -11.65
N ASP A 272 10.23 9.38 -12.94
CA ASP A 272 10.48 10.74 -13.43
C ASP A 272 9.36 11.68 -12.98
N THR A 273 8.14 11.18 -12.99
CA THR A 273 6.93 11.86 -12.49
C THR A 273 6.66 11.55 -11.01
N GLY A 274 7.41 10.64 -10.40
CA GLY A 274 7.18 10.12 -9.05
C GLY A 274 5.96 9.20 -8.90
N LEU A 275 5.23 8.92 -9.99
CA LEU A 275 4.05 8.06 -10.00
C LEU A 275 4.40 6.62 -9.61
N PHE A 276 3.50 5.98 -8.87
CA PHE A 276 3.62 4.59 -8.49
C PHE A 276 2.29 3.86 -8.65
N ASN A 277 2.35 2.56 -8.92
CA ASN A 277 1.21 1.68 -9.04
C ASN A 277 0.43 1.64 -7.72
N GLY A 278 -0.87 1.88 -7.79
CA GLY A 278 -1.75 2.09 -6.64
C GLY A 278 -1.86 3.55 -6.19
N GLY A 279 -1.08 4.47 -6.76
CA GLY A 279 -1.16 5.90 -6.47
C GLY A 279 -2.51 6.47 -6.90
N MET A 280 -3.21 7.12 -5.97
CA MET A 280 -4.54 7.69 -6.20
C MET A 280 -4.42 9.16 -6.60
N GLY A 281 -5.36 9.63 -7.42
CA GLY A 281 -5.41 11.02 -7.83
C GLY A 281 -6.80 11.46 -8.28
N THR A 282 -6.88 12.72 -8.67
CA THR A 282 -8.09 13.35 -9.21
C THR A 282 -7.74 14.06 -10.50
N THR A 283 -8.57 13.89 -11.53
CA THR A 283 -8.49 14.67 -12.77
C THR A 283 -8.94 16.12 -12.52
N LEU A 284 -8.27 17.07 -13.15
CA LEU A 284 -8.53 18.50 -12.99
C LEU A 284 -9.32 19.07 -14.17
N ALA A 285 -9.19 18.44 -15.33
CA ALA A 285 -9.92 18.73 -16.55
C ALA A 285 -10.38 17.41 -17.21
N ALA A 286 -11.26 17.51 -18.20
CA ALA A 286 -11.57 16.36 -19.03
C ALA A 286 -10.34 15.96 -19.86
N ALA A 287 -10.08 14.65 -19.94
CA ALA A 287 -9.02 14.12 -20.79
C ALA A 287 -9.27 14.51 -22.25
N SER A 288 -8.21 14.89 -22.96
CA SER A 288 -8.26 15.28 -24.38
C SER A 288 -7.29 14.43 -25.20
N GLU A 289 -7.42 14.45 -26.53
CA GLU A 289 -6.44 13.78 -27.39
C GLU A 289 -5.07 14.47 -27.30
N HIS A 290 -4.00 13.69 -27.20
CA HIS A 290 -2.65 14.22 -27.15
C HIS A 290 -2.23 14.73 -28.54
N GLU A 291 -1.85 16.01 -28.65
CA GLU A 291 -1.58 16.69 -29.93
C GLU A 291 -0.57 15.96 -30.83
N LYS A 292 0.47 15.37 -30.24
CA LYS A 292 1.56 14.72 -30.98
C LYS A 292 1.49 13.19 -31.02
N LEU A 293 0.73 12.57 -30.11
CA LEU A 293 0.77 11.12 -29.88
C LEU A 293 -0.60 10.56 -30.20
N ARG A 294 -0.78 10.12 -31.44
CA ARG A 294 -2.07 9.67 -31.96
C ARG A 294 -2.64 8.54 -31.09
N GLY A 295 -3.86 8.75 -30.61
CA GLY A 295 -4.60 7.79 -29.78
C GLY A 295 -4.32 7.86 -28.29
N ALA A 296 -3.25 8.55 -27.86
CA ALA A 296 -2.98 8.81 -26.44
C ALA A 296 -3.86 9.98 -25.93
N TRP A 297 -4.07 10.01 -24.62
CA TRP A 297 -4.75 11.11 -23.95
C TRP A 297 -3.79 12.04 -23.22
N LEU A 298 -4.11 13.32 -23.18
CA LEU A 298 -3.52 14.29 -22.27
C LEU A 298 -4.42 14.42 -21.05
N MET A 299 -3.86 14.21 -19.86
CA MET A 299 -4.59 14.28 -18.59
C MET A 299 -3.92 15.24 -17.61
N ASP A 300 -4.68 16.22 -17.13
CA ASP A 300 -4.27 17.07 -16.00
C ASP A 300 -4.76 16.44 -14.70
N VAL A 301 -3.82 16.10 -13.81
CA VAL A 301 -4.11 15.32 -12.61
C VAL A 301 -3.44 15.91 -11.37
N ARG A 302 -4.09 15.73 -10.23
CA ARG A 302 -3.53 15.95 -8.90
C ARG A 302 -3.43 14.63 -8.16
N MET A 303 -2.22 14.21 -7.83
CA MET A 303 -1.96 12.95 -7.13
C MET A 303 -1.98 13.17 -5.60
N GLU A 304 -2.63 12.27 -4.86
CA GLU A 304 -2.79 12.38 -3.40
C GLU A 304 -1.46 12.25 -2.64
N ASP A 305 -0.53 11.45 -3.18
CA ASP A 305 0.70 11.05 -2.49
C ASP A 305 1.95 11.79 -3.00
N LEU A 306 1.81 12.68 -3.99
CA LEU A 306 2.90 13.52 -4.50
C LEU A 306 2.80 14.92 -3.93
N ARG A 307 3.85 15.38 -3.24
CA ARG A 307 3.99 16.78 -2.85
C ARG A 307 4.54 17.54 -4.04
N GLY A 308 3.73 18.35 -4.70
CA GLY A 308 4.18 19.07 -5.88
C GLY A 308 3.04 19.72 -6.67
N PRO A 309 3.36 20.31 -7.83
CA PRO A 309 2.37 20.84 -8.74
C PRO A 309 1.49 19.72 -9.31
N ASN A 310 0.37 20.12 -9.88
CA ASN A 310 -0.44 19.23 -10.71
C ASN A 310 0.40 18.72 -11.89
N LEU A 311 0.16 17.48 -12.29
CA LEU A 311 0.88 16.84 -13.39
C LEU A 311 0.03 16.88 -14.65
N GLN A 312 0.68 17.14 -15.79
CA GLN A 312 0.09 16.92 -17.10
C GLN A 312 0.77 15.70 -17.71
N LEU A 313 -0.02 14.68 -18.03
CA LEU A 313 0.48 13.34 -18.35
C LEU A 313 -0.04 12.88 -19.71
N ALA A 314 0.83 12.26 -20.50
CA ALA A 314 0.43 11.48 -21.67
C ALA A 314 0.05 10.05 -21.22
N VAL A 315 -1.20 9.67 -21.43
CA VAL A 315 -1.82 8.45 -20.88
C VAL A 315 -2.29 7.53 -22.00
N ASP A 316 -2.04 6.23 -21.86
CA ASP A 316 -2.64 5.22 -22.71
C ASP A 316 -4.09 4.96 -22.25
N PRO A 317 -5.11 5.23 -23.09
CA PRO A 317 -6.51 5.08 -22.69
C PRO A 317 -6.96 3.63 -22.54
N TYR A 318 -6.15 2.63 -22.90
CA TYR A 318 -6.59 1.24 -22.96
C TYR A 318 -7.18 0.73 -21.65
N LEU A 319 -6.69 1.14 -20.48
CA LEU A 319 -7.25 0.69 -19.20
C LEU A 319 -8.65 1.24 -18.93
N PHE A 320 -8.89 2.50 -19.29
CA PHE A 320 -10.22 3.07 -19.25
C PHE A 320 -11.13 2.34 -20.27
N ARG A 321 -10.68 2.22 -21.52
CA ARG A 321 -11.42 1.66 -22.67
C ARG A 321 -11.68 0.16 -22.61
N ARG A 322 -10.71 -0.63 -22.15
CA ARG A 322 -10.79 -2.10 -22.11
C ARG A 322 -12.02 -2.53 -21.35
N ASN A 323 -12.42 -1.75 -20.37
CA ASN A 323 -13.59 -2.04 -19.60
C ASN A 323 -14.90 -1.58 -20.28
N PHE A 324 -14.90 -0.58 -21.18
CA PHE A 324 -16.07 -0.20 -21.99
C PHE A 324 -16.28 -1.10 -23.21
N THR A 325 -15.21 -1.58 -23.80
CA THR A 325 -15.20 -2.33 -25.06
C THR A 325 -15.25 -3.84 -24.84
N ASN A 326 -15.83 -4.31 -23.73
CA ASN A 326 -15.91 -5.74 -23.38
C ASN A 326 -14.56 -6.50 -23.46
N GLY A 327 -13.45 -5.83 -23.14
CA GLY A 327 -12.12 -6.43 -23.12
C GLY A 327 -11.30 -6.27 -24.41
N HIS A 328 -11.81 -5.59 -25.44
CA HIS A 328 -11.15 -5.49 -26.74
C HIS A 328 -10.08 -4.39 -26.86
N ALA A 329 -9.93 -3.49 -25.88
CA ALA A 329 -8.91 -2.45 -25.96
C ALA A 329 -7.51 -2.99 -25.61
N GLU A 330 -6.58 -2.80 -26.54
CA GLU A 330 -5.16 -3.13 -26.40
C GLU A 330 -4.32 -1.88 -26.15
N LYS A 331 -3.10 -2.09 -25.64
CA LYS A 331 -2.13 -1.00 -25.46
C LYS A 331 -1.76 -0.38 -26.80
N LEU A 332 -1.49 0.92 -26.81
CA LEU A 332 -1.01 1.60 -28.00
C LEU A 332 0.39 1.08 -28.38
N PRO A 333 0.63 0.73 -29.66
CA PRO A 333 1.91 0.19 -30.11
C PRO A 333 2.94 1.32 -30.37
N LEU A 334 3.15 2.20 -29.39
CA LEU A 334 4.14 3.29 -29.50
C LEU A 334 5.51 2.79 -29.03
N ARG A 335 6.49 2.75 -29.93
CA ARG A 335 7.89 2.40 -29.61
C ARG A 335 8.62 3.63 -29.07
N GLY A 336 9.43 3.46 -28.02
CA GLY A 336 10.28 4.51 -27.43
C GLY A 336 9.52 5.63 -26.70
N THR A 337 8.18 5.60 -26.65
CA THR A 337 7.39 6.59 -25.89
C THR A 337 6.72 5.92 -24.70
N ARG A 338 7.08 6.34 -23.49
CA ARG A 338 6.52 5.81 -22.25
C ARG A 338 5.24 6.57 -21.88
N LEU A 339 4.09 5.98 -22.20
CA LEU A 339 2.79 6.48 -21.72
C LEU A 339 2.48 6.00 -20.30
N GLU A 340 1.78 6.84 -19.56
CA GLU A 340 1.26 6.47 -18.25
C GLU A 340 0.02 5.58 -18.36
N GLU A 341 -0.21 4.74 -17.35
CA GLU A 341 -1.32 3.78 -17.32
C GLU A 341 -2.22 4.10 -16.13
N PHE A 342 -3.44 4.56 -16.39
CA PHE A 342 -4.43 4.92 -15.36
C PHE A 342 -5.77 4.22 -15.58
N ASP A 343 -6.51 4.01 -14.49
CA ASP A 343 -7.90 3.53 -14.50
C ASP A 343 -8.74 4.34 -13.51
N PHE A 344 -10.05 4.14 -13.48
CA PHE A 344 -10.91 4.76 -12.47
C PHE A 344 -10.61 4.18 -11.08
N GLY A 345 -10.41 5.08 -10.12
CA GLY A 345 -9.99 4.79 -8.75
C GLY A 345 -11.12 4.77 -7.73
N TYR A 346 -12.40 4.80 -8.13
CA TYR A 346 -13.49 4.79 -7.14
C TYR A 346 -13.54 3.49 -6.36
N THR A 347 -13.70 2.36 -7.04
CA THR A 347 -13.59 1.00 -6.49
C THR A 347 -12.26 0.41 -6.93
N ILE A 348 -11.55 -0.24 -6.02
CA ILE A 348 -10.27 -0.90 -6.29
C ILE A 348 -10.32 -2.36 -5.86
N THR A 349 -9.46 -3.19 -6.47
CA THR A 349 -9.30 -4.58 -6.03
C THR A 349 -8.50 -4.65 -4.72
N CYS A 350 -8.80 -5.62 -3.86
CA CYS A 350 -8.09 -5.85 -2.60
C CYS A 350 -6.55 -5.92 -2.78
N HIS A 351 -6.05 -6.60 -3.83
CA HIS A 351 -4.62 -6.62 -4.14
C HIS A 351 -4.02 -5.22 -4.36
N LYS A 352 -4.73 -4.34 -5.09
CA LYS A 352 -4.31 -2.94 -5.31
C LYS A 352 -4.44 -2.07 -4.05
N ALA A 353 -5.19 -2.52 -3.06
CA ALA A 353 -5.37 -1.83 -1.79
C ALA A 353 -4.28 -2.21 -0.76
N GLN A 354 -3.47 -3.25 -1.01
CA GLN A 354 -2.39 -3.65 -0.09
C GLN A 354 -1.37 -2.52 0.08
N GLY A 355 -0.86 -2.37 1.31
CA GLY A 355 0.00 -1.24 1.69
C GLY A 355 -0.71 0.12 1.77
N SER A 356 -2.03 0.19 1.56
CA SER A 356 -2.83 1.42 1.69
C SER A 356 -3.74 1.36 2.92
N SER A 357 -4.23 2.51 3.36
CA SER A 357 -5.28 2.62 4.37
C SER A 357 -6.17 3.85 4.10
N TRP A 358 -7.43 3.79 4.55
CA TRP A 358 -8.43 4.85 4.43
C TRP A 358 -9.24 4.96 5.73
N ASP A 359 -9.73 6.17 6.01
CA ASP A 359 -10.61 6.40 7.16
C ASP A 359 -11.84 5.49 7.11
N ASP A 360 -12.55 5.48 5.98
CA ASP A 360 -13.74 4.66 5.75
C ASP A 360 -13.54 3.70 4.57
N VAL A 361 -13.91 2.42 4.75
CA VAL A 361 -13.84 1.39 3.69
C VAL A 361 -15.16 0.66 3.58
N THR A 362 -15.60 0.43 2.33
CA THR A 362 -16.73 -0.46 2.03
C THR A 362 -16.19 -1.69 1.29
N VAL A 363 -16.17 -2.84 1.97
CA VAL A 363 -15.75 -4.12 1.39
C VAL A 363 -16.94 -4.80 0.72
N ILE A 364 -16.83 -5.07 -0.57
CA ILE A 364 -17.72 -5.94 -1.33
C ILE A 364 -17.16 -7.35 -1.22
N ASP A 365 -17.79 -8.23 -0.44
CA ASP A 365 -17.26 -9.56 -0.13
C ASP A 365 -17.29 -10.50 -1.35
N ASP A 366 -16.19 -10.50 -2.10
CA ASP A 366 -15.91 -11.42 -3.21
C ASP A 366 -14.98 -12.57 -2.76
N SER A 367 -14.84 -12.82 -1.46
CA SER A 367 -13.88 -13.79 -0.91
C SER A 367 -14.02 -15.22 -1.45
N SER A 368 -15.22 -15.60 -1.89
CA SER A 368 -15.49 -16.92 -2.49
C SER A 368 -14.67 -17.17 -3.76
N ALA A 369 -14.26 -16.12 -4.47
CA ALA A 369 -13.42 -16.23 -5.65
C ALA A 369 -11.96 -16.62 -5.32
N PHE A 370 -11.55 -16.58 -4.05
CA PHE A 370 -10.17 -16.77 -3.62
C PHE A 370 -9.89 -18.13 -2.98
N ARG A 371 -10.86 -19.07 -3.01
CA ARG A 371 -10.70 -20.46 -2.55
C ARG A 371 -10.04 -20.53 -1.16
N ASP A 372 -8.85 -21.13 -1.05
CA ASP A 372 -8.10 -21.30 0.20
C ASP A 372 -7.65 -19.96 0.81
N ASN A 373 -7.48 -18.93 -0.02
CA ASN A 373 -7.10 -17.58 0.40
C ASN A 373 -8.29 -16.70 0.80
N ARG A 374 -9.52 -17.23 0.87
CA ARG A 374 -10.74 -16.47 1.22
C ARG A 374 -10.60 -15.68 2.53
N ASN A 375 -9.97 -16.28 3.54
CA ASN A 375 -9.82 -15.69 4.87
C ASN A 375 -8.77 -14.57 4.86
N LEU A 376 -7.63 -14.79 4.19
CA LEU A 376 -6.59 -13.79 4.00
C LEU A 376 -7.12 -12.60 3.19
N TRP A 377 -7.94 -12.87 2.17
CA TRP A 377 -8.58 -11.83 1.38
C TRP A 377 -9.49 -10.94 2.24
N LYS A 378 -10.38 -11.53 3.04
CA LYS A 378 -11.27 -10.78 3.94
C LYS A 378 -10.47 -9.97 4.95
N TYR A 379 -9.49 -10.61 5.58
CA TYR A 379 -8.60 -9.96 6.54
C TYR A 379 -7.90 -8.75 5.92
N THR A 380 -7.32 -8.92 4.73
CA THR A 380 -6.62 -7.85 4.01
C THR A 380 -7.54 -6.69 3.70
N ALA A 381 -8.74 -6.96 3.19
CA ALA A 381 -9.73 -5.92 2.87
C ALA A 381 -10.21 -5.16 4.11
N ILE A 382 -10.51 -5.87 5.20
CA ILE A 382 -10.96 -5.29 6.49
C ILE A 382 -9.88 -4.39 7.09
N THR A 383 -8.62 -4.83 7.08
CA THR A 383 -7.49 -4.09 7.68
C THR A 383 -7.07 -2.84 6.90
N ARG A 384 -7.72 -2.53 5.78
CA ARG A 384 -7.52 -1.24 5.09
C ARG A 384 -8.29 -0.09 5.74
N ALA A 385 -9.26 -0.38 6.59
CA ALA A 385 -10.05 0.61 7.31
C ALA A 385 -9.34 1.09 8.58
N GLU A 386 -9.30 2.41 8.80
CA GLU A 386 -8.74 3.01 10.02
C GLU A 386 -9.83 3.42 11.03
N ARG A 387 -11.01 3.86 10.57
CA ARG A 387 -12.09 4.37 11.42
C ARG A 387 -13.43 3.70 11.17
N GLY A 388 -13.92 3.74 9.93
CA GLY A 388 -15.22 3.19 9.53
C GLY A 388 -15.08 2.00 8.58
N LEU A 389 -15.95 1.00 8.76
CA LEU A 389 -15.92 -0.20 7.93
C LEU A 389 -17.33 -0.68 7.62
N THR A 390 -17.64 -0.90 6.36
CA THR A 390 -18.85 -1.59 5.93
C THR A 390 -18.46 -2.85 5.18
N VAL A 391 -18.81 -4.03 5.69
CA VAL A 391 -18.66 -5.30 4.93
C VAL A 391 -20.01 -5.70 4.36
N LEU A 392 -20.09 -5.75 3.03
CA LEU A 392 -21.28 -6.19 2.30
C LEU A 392 -21.10 -7.63 1.84
N LEU A 393 -21.77 -8.56 2.54
CA LEU A 393 -21.70 -9.99 2.31
C LEU A 393 -22.55 -10.38 1.09
N ARG A 394 -21.95 -10.99 0.07
CA ARG A 394 -22.73 -11.66 -0.97
C ARG A 394 -23.46 -12.87 -0.38
N GLU A 395 -24.72 -13.04 -0.74
CA GLU A 395 -25.40 -14.31 -0.50
C GLU A 395 -24.68 -15.40 -1.30
N SER A 396 -24.31 -16.46 -0.59
CA SER A 396 -23.63 -17.65 -1.12
C SER A 396 -24.60 -18.57 -1.82
#